data_AF-A0A7W7XFB4-F1
#
_entry.id   AF-A0A7W7XFB4-F1
#
_cell.length_a   1.000
_cell.length_b   1.000
_cell.length_c   1.000
_cell.angle_alpha   90.00
_cell.angle_beta   90.00
_cell.angle_gamma   90.00
#
_symmetry.space_group_name_H-M   'P 1'
#
loop_
_entity.id
_entity.type
_entity.pdbx_description
1 polymer ?
#
loop_
_entity_poly.entity_id
_entity_poly.type
_entity_poly.pdbx_seq_one_letter_code
_entity_poly.pdbx_strand_id
1 'polypeptide(L)'
;MPPGALAVGAELMRLLQALDGTPHARIAKIALYDPASLRYRFVQALPDGRFDFRAGCGHSLLACVVADGRQGPVTVRAVTTGDTVLCEPYGGTYTLSFLRPPTGPGTLPTGRPVDVLDGVPVSFVRYGNPYVFVDERDLPGPGLQDRLLALRAEAAQLLGHPPDSALPKIAAFRDGPDGLAVRALTVGGWHPRLALTGAAALAAAGAIDGTVVPAVRGPVRTPTGTVTVSTAPDRVRVHHKRAEVLETLRLPWRIHATA
;
A
#
# COMPACT_ATOMS: atom_id res chain seq x y z
N MET A 1 6.13 -18.04 -10.17
CA MET A 1 4.94 -18.74 -9.59
C MET A 1 5.20 -20.22 -9.79
N PRO A 2 5.23 -21.10 -8.76
CA PRO A 2 4.51 -21.20 -7.46
C PRO A 2 5.32 -20.63 -6.28
N PRO A 3 4.94 -20.76 -4.97
CA PRO A 3 3.73 -21.35 -4.34
C PRO A 3 2.72 -20.33 -3.75
N GLY A 4 1.40 -20.64 -3.85
CA GLY A 4 0.29 -19.85 -3.26
C GLY A 4 -0.57 -19.00 -4.23
N ALA A 5 -0.66 -19.42 -5.50
CA ALA A 5 -1.22 -18.68 -6.64
C ALA A 5 -2.68 -18.20 -6.49
N LEU A 6 -3.04 -17.05 -7.08
CA LEU A 6 -4.43 -16.55 -7.13
C LEU A 6 -5.02 -16.30 -8.54
N ALA A 7 -4.25 -16.42 -9.62
CA ALA A 7 -4.66 -16.60 -11.04
C ALA A 7 -3.39 -16.85 -11.89
N VAL A 8 -3.53 -17.30 -13.14
CA VAL A 8 -2.43 -17.33 -14.14
C VAL A 8 -2.50 -16.13 -15.09
N GLY A 9 -1.36 -15.65 -15.61
CA GLY A 9 -1.30 -14.45 -16.46
C GLY A 9 -2.25 -14.48 -17.66
N ALA A 10 -2.48 -15.67 -18.24
CA ALA A 10 -3.45 -15.86 -19.32
C ALA A 10 -4.91 -15.59 -18.91
N GLU A 11 -5.31 -15.88 -17.67
CA GLU A 11 -6.65 -15.56 -17.16
C GLU A 11 -6.84 -14.05 -17.03
N LEU A 12 -5.79 -13.34 -16.59
CA LEU A 12 -5.82 -11.87 -16.48
C LEU A 12 -5.86 -11.19 -17.85
N MET A 13 -5.15 -11.73 -18.85
CA MET A 13 -5.28 -11.24 -20.22
C MET A 13 -6.70 -11.39 -20.76
N ARG A 14 -7.33 -12.56 -20.56
CA ARG A 14 -8.72 -12.77 -20.96
C ARG A 14 -9.70 -11.85 -20.24
N LEU A 15 -9.46 -11.56 -18.96
CA LEU A 15 -10.21 -10.55 -18.22
C LEU A 15 -10.10 -9.19 -18.93
N LEU A 16 -8.89 -8.70 -19.20
CA LEU A 16 -8.72 -7.41 -19.87
C LEU A 16 -9.37 -7.39 -21.27
N GLN A 17 -9.25 -8.48 -22.03
CA GLN A 17 -9.94 -8.62 -23.32
C GLN A 17 -11.47 -8.60 -23.19
N ALA A 18 -12.04 -9.24 -22.16
CA ALA A 18 -13.47 -9.24 -21.92
C ALA A 18 -14.01 -7.89 -21.46
N LEU A 19 -13.17 -7.05 -20.85
CA LEU A 19 -13.50 -5.68 -20.48
C LEU A 19 -13.26 -4.68 -21.62
N ASP A 20 -12.58 -5.09 -22.69
CA ASP A 20 -12.33 -4.21 -23.83
C ASP A 20 -13.66 -3.82 -24.51
N GLY A 21 -13.75 -2.56 -24.95
CA GLY A 21 -14.99 -1.98 -25.46
C GLY A 21 -16.10 -1.75 -24.42
N THR A 22 -15.86 -2.06 -23.14
CA THR A 22 -16.78 -1.73 -22.03
C THR A 22 -16.33 -0.45 -21.30
N PRO A 23 -17.18 0.18 -20.46
CA PRO A 23 -16.75 1.28 -19.57
C PRO A 23 -15.58 0.92 -18.64
N HIS A 24 -15.30 -0.37 -18.46
CA HIS A 24 -14.30 -0.94 -17.55
C HIS A 24 -12.95 -1.25 -18.23
N ALA A 25 -12.79 -0.96 -19.52
CA ALA A 25 -11.58 -1.26 -20.29
C ALA A 25 -10.28 -0.67 -19.69
N ARG A 26 -10.40 0.31 -18.79
CA ARG A 26 -9.26 0.99 -18.14
C ARG A 26 -8.94 0.50 -16.72
N ILE A 27 -9.52 -0.63 -16.27
CA ILE A 27 -9.18 -1.20 -14.97
C ILE A 27 -7.71 -1.64 -14.97
N ALA A 28 -6.89 -0.99 -14.14
CA ALA A 28 -5.47 -1.29 -14.00
C ALA A 28 -5.11 -1.92 -12.65
N LYS A 29 -6.08 -2.07 -11.74
CA LYS A 29 -5.88 -2.59 -10.38
C LYS A 29 -6.84 -3.74 -10.16
N ILE A 30 -6.30 -4.94 -9.98
CA ILE A 30 -7.08 -6.17 -9.90
C ILE A 30 -6.87 -6.80 -8.53
N ALA A 31 -7.99 -7.19 -7.92
CA ALA A 31 -8.06 -7.79 -6.60
C ALA A 31 -8.53 -9.24 -6.75
N LEU A 32 -7.61 -10.20 -6.61
CA LEU A 32 -7.94 -11.62 -6.69
C LEU A 32 -8.09 -12.16 -5.28
N TYR A 33 -9.19 -12.84 -5.00
CA TYR A 33 -9.41 -13.46 -3.69
C TYR A 33 -10.15 -14.79 -3.79
N ASP A 34 -9.87 -15.67 -2.83
CA ASP A 34 -10.68 -16.87 -2.57
C ASP A 34 -11.76 -16.52 -1.54
N PRO A 35 -13.06 -16.57 -1.90
CA PRO A 35 -14.14 -16.27 -0.97
C PRO A 35 -14.14 -17.16 0.27
N ALA A 36 -13.76 -18.44 0.16
CA ALA A 36 -13.81 -19.36 1.30
C ALA A 36 -12.78 -18.99 2.38
N SER A 37 -11.57 -18.62 1.98
CA SER A 37 -10.45 -18.36 2.91
C SER A 37 -10.06 -16.89 3.06
N LEU A 38 -10.59 -15.99 2.22
CA LEU A 38 -10.15 -14.59 2.08
C LEU A 38 -8.63 -14.44 1.93
N ARG A 39 -8.01 -15.39 1.22
CA ARG A 39 -6.66 -15.21 0.70
C ARG A 39 -6.71 -14.26 -0.47
N TYR A 40 -5.93 -13.19 -0.40
CA TYR A 40 -5.99 -12.06 -1.33
C TYR A 40 -4.65 -11.80 -2.01
N ARG A 41 -4.68 -11.41 -3.29
CA ARG A 41 -3.54 -10.90 -4.06
C ARG A 41 -3.95 -9.67 -4.86
N PHE A 42 -3.09 -8.66 -4.78
CA PHE A 42 -3.12 -7.52 -5.66
C PHE A 42 -2.37 -7.84 -6.96
N VAL A 43 -2.90 -7.35 -8.08
CA VAL A 43 -2.23 -7.34 -9.37
C VAL A 43 -2.35 -5.94 -9.96
N GLN A 44 -1.22 -5.36 -10.36
CA GLN A 44 -1.17 -4.09 -11.11
C GLN A 44 -1.01 -4.41 -12.59
N ALA A 45 -1.97 -4.03 -13.42
CA ALA A 45 -1.79 -4.03 -14.87
C ALA A 45 -0.87 -2.86 -15.25
N LEU A 46 0.10 -3.12 -16.11
CA LEU A 46 1.07 -2.14 -16.62
C LEU A 46 0.64 -1.65 -18.03
N PRO A 47 1.05 -0.43 -18.45
CA PRO A 47 0.63 0.14 -19.73
C PRO A 47 1.03 -0.70 -20.97
N ASP A 48 2.07 -1.53 -20.84
CA ASP A 48 2.57 -2.40 -21.89
C ASP A 48 1.90 -3.79 -21.91
N GLY A 49 0.80 -3.97 -21.17
CA GLY A 49 0.04 -5.22 -21.09
C GLY A 49 0.63 -6.27 -20.15
N ARG A 50 1.75 -5.98 -19.48
CA ARG A 50 2.30 -6.87 -18.43
C ARG A 50 1.56 -6.70 -17.10
N PHE A 51 1.79 -7.64 -16.19
CA PHE A 51 1.25 -7.61 -14.83
C PHE A 51 2.35 -7.61 -13.78
N ASP A 52 2.25 -6.75 -12.78
CA ASP A 52 3.09 -6.76 -11.58
C ASP A 52 2.36 -7.43 -10.41
N PHE A 53 2.98 -8.47 -9.86
CA PHE A 53 2.48 -9.28 -8.76
C PHE A 53 3.20 -9.04 -7.43
N ARG A 54 4.18 -8.13 -7.40
CA ARG A 54 5.11 -7.94 -6.27
C ARG A 54 4.56 -7.01 -5.19
N ALA A 55 3.64 -6.13 -5.56
CA ALA A 55 3.03 -5.17 -4.64
C ALA A 55 1.75 -5.71 -3.99
N GLY A 56 1.44 -5.20 -2.80
CA GLY A 56 0.10 -5.22 -2.23
C GLY A 56 -0.63 -3.89 -2.46
N CYS A 57 -1.95 -3.90 -2.27
CA CYS A 57 -2.77 -2.68 -2.28
C CYS A 57 -3.85 -2.78 -1.21
N GLY A 58 -3.75 -1.96 -0.15
CA GLY A 58 -4.73 -2.01 0.93
C GLY A 58 -6.14 -1.58 0.54
N HIS A 59 -6.29 -0.68 -0.46
CA HIS A 59 -7.62 -0.32 -0.98
C HIS A 59 -8.26 -1.49 -1.72
N SER A 60 -7.49 -2.19 -2.54
CA SER A 60 -7.97 -3.39 -3.26
C SER A 60 -8.23 -4.57 -2.32
N LEU A 61 -7.50 -4.66 -1.19
CA LEU A 61 -7.81 -5.61 -0.11
C LEU A 61 -9.19 -5.30 0.50
N LEU A 62 -9.46 -4.03 0.82
CA LEU A 62 -10.77 -3.62 1.34
C LEU A 62 -11.89 -3.85 0.31
N ALA A 63 -11.62 -3.66 -0.98
CA ALA A 63 -12.58 -3.96 -2.03
C ALA A 63 -13.00 -5.44 -2.01
N CYS A 64 -12.07 -6.38 -1.76
CA CYS A 64 -12.42 -7.80 -1.59
C CYS A 64 -13.35 -8.04 -0.40
N VAL A 65 -13.16 -7.34 0.72
CA VAL A 65 -14.03 -7.45 1.90
C VAL A 65 -15.44 -7.00 1.58
N VAL A 66 -15.57 -5.85 0.90
CA VAL A 66 -16.88 -5.30 0.53
C VAL A 66 -17.55 -6.14 -0.55
N ALA A 67 -16.78 -6.72 -1.48
CA ALA A 67 -17.25 -7.64 -2.51
C ALA A 67 -17.71 -9.00 -1.94
N ASP A 68 -17.02 -9.52 -0.92
CA ASP A 68 -17.38 -10.77 -0.23
C ASP A 68 -18.71 -10.64 0.54
N GLY A 69 -19.04 -9.44 1.02
CA GLY A 69 -20.37 -9.09 1.54
C GLY A 69 -20.71 -9.68 2.91
N ARG A 70 -19.77 -10.37 3.57
CA ARG A 70 -19.95 -10.87 4.94
C ARG A 70 -20.22 -9.74 5.92
N GLN A 71 -21.12 -10.01 6.86
CA GLN A 71 -21.45 -9.07 7.93
C GLN A 71 -20.43 -9.16 9.07
N GLY A 72 -20.04 -8.00 9.61
CA GLY A 72 -19.12 -7.91 10.75
C GLY A 72 -17.63 -7.98 10.40
N PRO A 73 -16.76 -8.14 11.41
CA PRO A 73 -15.32 -8.17 11.19
C PRO A 73 -14.85 -9.38 10.38
N VAL A 74 -13.96 -9.15 9.41
CA VAL A 74 -13.36 -10.21 8.59
C VAL A 74 -11.84 -10.12 8.57
N THR A 75 -11.17 -11.27 8.49
CA THR A 75 -9.70 -11.32 8.41
C THR A 75 -9.28 -11.73 7.01
N VAL A 76 -8.44 -10.91 6.37
CA VAL A 76 -7.91 -11.14 5.02
C VAL A 76 -6.43 -11.45 5.11
N ARG A 77 -5.97 -12.46 4.35
CA ARG A 77 -4.56 -12.82 4.27
C ARG A 77 -3.97 -12.39 2.93
N ALA A 78 -3.16 -11.35 2.93
CA ALA A 78 -2.49 -10.86 1.74
C ALA A 78 -1.31 -11.78 1.39
N VAL A 79 -1.45 -12.59 0.34
CA VAL A 79 -0.44 -13.61 0.00
C VAL A 79 0.86 -12.99 -0.52
N THR A 80 0.80 -11.79 -1.09
CA THR A 80 1.97 -11.11 -1.67
C THR A 80 2.86 -10.50 -0.58
N THR A 81 2.26 -9.80 0.38
CA THR A 81 3.03 -9.15 1.46
C THR A 81 3.23 -10.06 2.67
N GLY A 82 2.39 -11.08 2.81
CA GLY A 82 2.35 -11.98 3.96
C GLY A 82 1.55 -11.42 5.13
N ASP A 83 0.96 -10.23 5.01
CA ASP A 83 0.22 -9.60 6.10
C ASP A 83 -1.15 -10.26 6.33
N THR A 84 -1.54 -10.34 7.59
CA THR A 84 -2.89 -10.65 8.03
C THR A 84 -3.56 -9.36 8.46
N VAL A 85 -4.71 -9.04 7.87
CA VAL A 85 -5.41 -7.76 8.09
C VAL A 85 -6.84 -8.04 8.52
N LEU A 86 -7.18 -7.61 9.73
CA LEU A 86 -8.55 -7.61 10.23
C LEU A 86 -9.24 -6.31 9.77
N CYS A 87 -10.37 -6.45 9.11
CA CYS A 87 -11.20 -5.36 8.63
C CYS A 87 -12.48 -5.29 9.46
N GLU A 88 -12.66 -4.22 10.21
CA GLU A 88 -13.77 -4.01 11.15
C GLU A 88 -14.68 -2.91 10.62
N PRO A 89 -15.97 -3.18 10.36
CA PRO A 89 -16.92 -2.14 9.97
C PRO A 89 -17.30 -1.26 11.18
N TYR A 90 -17.42 0.04 10.95
CA TYR A 90 -17.84 1.04 11.93
C TYR A 90 -18.53 2.22 11.24
N GLY A 91 -19.84 2.38 11.45
CA GLY A 91 -20.59 3.57 11.00
C GLY A 91 -20.46 3.89 9.50
N GLY A 92 -20.50 2.87 8.64
CA GLY A 92 -20.31 3.03 7.18
C GLY A 92 -18.86 3.24 6.74
N THR A 93 -17.90 3.04 7.64
CA THR A 93 -16.47 3.01 7.36
C THR A 93 -15.86 1.70 7.85
N TYR A 94 -14.58 1.51 7.56
CA TYR A 94 -13.79 0.37 8.00
C TYR A 94 -12.51 0.83 8.69
N THR A 95 -12.15 0.11 9.76
CA THR A 95 -10.81 0.15 10.34
C THR A 95 -10.07 -1.12 9.92
N LEU A 96 -8.86 -0.94 9.39
CA LEU A 96 -8.00 -2.05 8.99
C LEU A 96 -6.87 -2.19 10.01
N SER A 97 -6.87 -3.30 10.74
CA SER A 97 -5.88 -3.70 11.72
C SER A 97 -4.91 -4.70 11.08
N PHE A 98 -3.69 -4.29 10.78
CA PHE A 98 -2.60 -5.18 10.36
C PHE A 98 -2.05 -5.91 11.59
N LEU A 99 -2.28 -7.22 11.67
CA LEU A 99 -2.10 -8.02 12.89
C LEU A 99 -0.66 -8.52 13.04
N ARG A 100 0.25 -7.60 13.35
CA ARG A 100 1.61 -7.92 13.84
C ARG A 100 2.23 -6.73 14.57
N PRO A 101 3.17 -6.94 15.50
CA PRO A 101 3.88 -5.84 16.13
C PRO A 101 4.61 -4.94 15.12
N PRO A 102 4.57 -3.59 15.27
CA PRO A 102 5.41 -2.67 14.51
C PRO A 102 6.82 -2.61 15.10
N THR A 103 7.49 -3.76 15.24
CA THR A 103 8.83 -3.87 15.82
C THR A 103 9.84 -4.37 14.80
N GLY A 104 11.13 -4.14 15.04
CA GLY A 104 12.21 -4.89 14.39
C GLY A 104 12.45 -6.25 15.08
N PRO A 105 13.09 -7.23 14.42
CA PRO A 105 13.45 -7.28 12.99
C PRO A 105 12.25 -7.64 12.09
N GLY A 106 12.31 -7.25 10.81
CA GLY A 106 11.29 -7.57 9.78
C GLY A 106 10.39 -6.39 9.37
N THR A 107 10.09 -5.46 10.29
CA THR A 107 9.47 -4.16 9.94
C THR A 107 10.49 -3.19 9.34
N LEU A 108 11.77 -3.33 9.68
CA LEU A 108 12.89 -2.60 9.09
C LEU A 108 13.65 -3.53 8.14
N PRO A 109 13.47 -3.43 6.81
CA PRO A 109 14.11 -4.35 5.85
C PRO A 109 15.64 -4.34 5.88
N THR A 110 16.24 -3.21 6.23
CA THR A 110 17.69 -3.04 6.36
C THR A 110 18.21 -3.43 7.75
N GLY A 111 17.31 -3.76 8.68
CA GLY A 111 17.63 -4.01 10.08
C GLY A 111 17.97 -2.75 10.88
N ARG A 112 17.99 -1.57 10.26
CA ARG A 112 18.37 -0.29 10.89
C ARG A 112 17.18 0.68 10.93
N PRO A 113 17.03 1.49 11.98
CA PRO A 113 16.02 2.55 12.01
C PRO A 113 16.28 3.64 10.98
N VAL A 114 17.56 3.95 10.71
CA VAL A 114 18.00 4.96 9.75
C VAL A 114 19.05 4.38 8.82
N ASP A 115 18.92 4.71 7.55
CA ASP A 115 19.90 4.54 6.48
C ASP A 115 20.21 5.91 5.88
N VAL A 116 21.24 5.98 5.03
CA VAL A 116 21.60 7.20 4.31
C VAL A 116 21.63 6.87 2.81
N LEU A 117 20.87 7.62 2.01
CA LEU A 117 20.82 7.53 0.55
C LEU A 117 21.20 8.90 -0.01
N ASP A 118 22.21 8.97 -0.88
CA ASP A 118 22.74 10.24 -1.41
C ASP A 118 22.95 11.35 -0.34
N GLY A 119 23.48 10.97 0.83
CA GLY A 119 23.68 11.87 1.97
C GLY A 119 22.40 12.26 2.74
N VAL A 120 21.23 11.77 2.33
CA VAL A 120 19.93 12.06 2.94
C VAL A 120 19.54 10.95 3.93
N PRO A 121 19.22 11.27 5.19
CA PRO A 121 18.71 10.30 6.15
C PRO A 121 17.34 9.77 5.73
N VAL A 122 17.17 8.45 5.75
CA VAL A 122 15.90 7.80 5.42
C VAL A 122 15.59 6.64 6.36
N SER A 123 14.31 6.27 6.45
CA SER A 123 13.91 5.02 7.10
C SER A 123 13.22 4.09 6.12
N PHE A 124 13.72 2.86 6.03
CA PHE A 124 13.08 1.77 5.31
C PHE A 124 12.11 1.05 6.22
N VAL A 125 10.83 1.01 5.85
CA VAL A 125 9.77 0.37 6.63
C VAL A 125 8.93 -0.53 5.75
N ARG A 126 8.79 -1.79 6.13
CA ARG A 126 7.93 -2.77 5.47
C ARG A 126 6.75 -3.06 6.39
N TYR A 127 5.60 -2.53 6.02
CA TYR A 127 4.33 -2.76 6.69
C TYR A 127 3.21 -2.70 5.64
N GLY A 128 2.89 -3.85 5.04
CA GLY A 128 2.37 -3.88 3.67
C GLY A 128 3.49 -3.87 2.64
N ASN A 129 3.52 -2.83 1.81
CA ASN A 129 4.62 -2.63 0.86
C ASN A 129 5.85 -2.04 1.58
N PRO A 130 7.07 -2.30 1.08
CA PRO A 130 8.23 -1.54 1.50
C PRO A 130 8.07 -0.06 1.13
N TYR A 131 8.29 0.81 2.11
CA TYR A 131 8.27 2.26 2.02
C TYR A 131 9.61 2.82 2.48
N VAL A 132 10.01 3.91 1.83
CA VAL A 132 11.10 4.78 2.26
C VAL A 132 10.47 6.08 2.72
N PHE A 133 10.79 6.49 3.94
CA PHE A 133 10.39 7.79 4.49
C PHE A 133 11.60 8.70 4.59
N VAL A 134 11.40 9.96 4.22
CA VAL A 134 12.40 11.02 4.27
C VAL A 134 11.77 12.29 4.83
N ASP A 135 12.52 13.01 5.66
CA ASP A 135 12.09 14.33 6.09
C ASP A 135 12.31 15.34 4.96
N GLU A 136 11.28 16.10 4.62
CA GLU A 136 11.37 17.11 3.56
C GLU A 136 12.39 18.21 3.88
N ARG A 137 12.74 18.42 5.16
CA ARG A 137 13.80 19.36 5.58
C ARG A 137 15.17 18.96 5.06
N ASP A 138 15.41 17.66 4.86
CA ASP A 138 16.67 17.13 4.33
C ASP A 138 16.73 17.18 2.78
N LEU A 139 15.67 17.71 2.14
CA LEU A 139 15.57 17.86 0.69
C LEU A 139 15.39 19.34 0.27
N PRO A 140 16.32 20.25 0.65
CA PRO A 140 16.18 21.69 0.38
C PRO A 140 16.34 22.02 -1.11
N GLY A 141 15.44 22.84 -1.65
CA GLY A 141 15.52 23.35 -3.02
C GLY A 141 14.36 22.91 -3.92
N PRO A 142 14.32 23.40 -5.17
CA PRO A 142 13.29 23.01 -6.14
C PRO A 142 13.43 21.54 -6.55
N GLY A 143 12.39 20.99 -7.19
CA GLY A 143 12.47 19.65 -7.80
C GLY A 143 12.33 18.48 -6.82
N LEU A 144 11.54 18.61 -5.74
CA LEU A 144 11.37 17.53 -4.76
C LEU A 144 10.97 16.20 -5.41
N GLN A 145 10.08 16.23 -6.40
CA GLN A 145 9.64 15.01 -7.08
C GLN A 145 10.83 14.23 -7.68
N ASP A 146 11.72 14.93 -8.39
CA ASP A 146 12.87 14.29 -9.06
C ASP A 146 13.86 13.75 -8.03
N ARG A 147 14.09 14.49 -6.94
CA ARG A 147 14.94 14.03 -5.83
C ARG A 147 14.36 12.78 -5.16
N LEU A 148 13.07 12.75 -4.91
CA LEU A 148 12.39 11.55 -4.39
C LEU A 148 12.47 10.38 -5.38
N LEU A 149 12.37 10.62 -6.68
CA LEU A 149 12.53 9.58 -7.69
C LEU A 149 13.95 9.00 -7.70
N ALA A 150 14.97 9.85 -7.56
CA ALA A 150 16.37 9.43 -7.44
C ALA A 150 16.61 8.57 -6.19
N LEU A 151 16.20 9.06 -5.01
CA LEU A 151 16.31 8.31 -3.75
C LEU A 151 15.55 6.97 -3.80
N ARG A 152 14.37 6.96 -4.42
CA ARG A 152 13.58 5.74 -4.60
C ARG A 152 14.28 4.71 -5.50
N ALA A 153 14.97 5.17 -6.53
CA ALA A 153 15.74 4.29 -7.43
C ALA A 153 16.92 3.64 -6.69
N GLU A 154 17.67 4.42 -5.90
CA GLU A 154 18.75 3.90 -5.05
C GLU A 154 18.22 2.92 -3.99
N ALA A 155 17.11 3.28 -3.33
CA ALA A 155 16.43 2.41 -2.39
C ALA A 155 15.95 1.09 -3.01
N ALA A 156 15.49 1.13 -4.27
CA ALA A 156 15.11 -0.07 -4.99
C ALA A 156 16.30 -1.00 -5.18
N GLN A 157 17.44 -0.47 -5.63
CA GLN A 157 18.66 -1.26 -5.80
C GLN A 157 19.12 -1.91 -4.50
N LEU A 158 19.11 -1.14 -3.39
CA LEU A 158 19.49 -1.64 -2.07
C LEU A 158 18.59 -2.81 -1.61
N LEU A 159 17.29 -2.76 -1.92
CA LEU A 159 16.34 -3.83 -1.62
C LEU A 159 16.32 -4.97 -2.66
N GLY A 160 17.23 -4.97 -3.64
CA GLY A 160 17.27 -5.98 -4.70
C GLY A 160 16.11 -5.89 -5.68
N HIS A 161 15.56 -4.70 -5.90
CA HIS A 161 14.52 -4.42 -6.88
C HIS A 161 15.07 -3.63 -8.08
N PRO A 162 14.50 -3.82 -9.28
CA PRO A 162 14.78 -2.93 -10.41
C PRO A 162 14.47 -1.46 -10.06
N PRO A 163 15.29 -0.48 -10.47
CA PRO A 163 15.07 0.95 -10.17
C PRO A 163 13.71 1.50 -10.65
N ASP A 164 13.21 0.95 -11.76
CA ASP A 164 11.94 1.28 -12.40
C ASP A 164 10.75 0.48 -11.82
N SER A 165 11.00 -0.40 -10.84
CA SER A 165 9.95 -1.15 -10.14
C SER A 165 8.97 -0.22 -9.42
N ALA A 166 7.74 -0.69 -9.21
CA ALA A 166 6.75 -0.01 -8.37
C ALA A 166 7.12 0.02 -6.87
N LEU A 167 8.16 -0.73 -6.47
CA LEU A 167 8.64 -0.86 -5.10
C LEU A 167 10.14 -0.55 -4.99
N PRO A 168 10.60 0.03 -3.87
CA PRO A 168 9.79 0.52 -2.77
C PRO A 168 9.00 1.77 -3.18
N LYS A 169 7.99 2.09 -2.37
CA LYS A 169 7.33 3.40 -2.45
C LYS A 169 8.15 4.40 -1.64
N ILE A 170 8.05 5.68 -1.97
CA ILE A 170 8.73 6.74 -1.22
C ILE A 170 7.75 7.83 -0.80
N ALA A 171 7.94 8.37 0.40
CA ALA A 171 7.16 9.49 0.91
C ALA A 171 8.04 10.50 1.65
N ALA A 172 7.82 11.78 1.34
CA ALA A 172 8.37 12.88 2.11
C ALA A 172 7.34 13.32 3.15
N PHE A 173 7.78 13.50 4.39
CA PHE A 173 6.95 14.07 5.45
C PHE A 173 7.55 15.37 5.98
N ARG A 174 6.72 16.16 6.64
CA ARG A 174 7.12 17.35 7.38
C ARG A 174 6.32 17.41 8.66
N ASP A 175 7.02 17.45 9.79
CA ASP A 175 6.41 17.77 11.07
C ASP A 175 6.44 19.28 11.31
N GLY A 176 5.42 19.79 11.98
CA GLY A 176 5.25 21.23 12.17
C GLY A 176 4.08 21.57 13.09
N PRO A 177 3.78 22.87 13.28
CA PRO A 177 2.79 23.34 14.25
C PRO A 177 1.38 22.75 14.06
N ASP A 178 0.99 22.53 12.80
CA ASP A 178 -0.32 21.95 12.46
C ASP A 178 -0.36 20.42 12.58
N GLY A 179 0.78 19.79 12.93
CA GLY A 179 1.01 18.34 12.95
C GLY A 179 1.67 17.81 11.67
N LEU A 180 1.78 16.49 11.59
CA LEU A 180 2.47 15.78 10.51
C LEU A 180 1.75 15.89 9.17
N ALA A 181 2.47 16.31 8.13
CA ALA A 181 2.04 16.26 6.74
C ALA A 181 2.90 15.27 5.95
N VAL A 182 2.32 14.59 4.98
CA VAL A 182 3.02 13.62 4.13
C VAL A 182 2.53 13.65 2.69
N ARG A 183 3.47 13.52 1.75
CA ARG A 183 3.20 13.31 0.33
C ARG A 183 4.03 12.15 -0.19
N ALA A 184 3.42 11.29 -0.99
CA ALA A 184 4.04 10.08 -1.49
C ALA A 184 4.07 10.06 -3.01
N LEU A 185 5.09 9.42 -3.56
CA LEU A 185 5.11 9.04 -4.96
C LEU A 185 4.50 7.64 -5.14
N THR A 186 3.86 7.46 -6.29
CA THR A 186 3.39 6.19 -6.81
C THR A 186 3.88 6.05 -8.25
N VAL A 187 3.62 4.90 -8.88
CA VAL A 187 3.82 4.74 -10.33
C VAL A 187 3.04 5.85 -11.05
N GLY A 188 3.73 6.68 -11.82
CA GLY A 188 3.14 7.79 -12.58
C GLY A 188 3.12 9.16 -11.89
N GLY A 189 3.72 9.33 -10.71
CA GLY A 189 3.91 10.65 -10.06
C GLY A 189 3.36 10.75 -8.65
N TRP A 190 2.84 11.92 -8.27
CA TRP A 190 2.27 12.16 -6.95
C TRP A 190 1.04 11.30 -6.69
N HIS A 191 1.02 10.64 -5.53
CA HIS A 191 -0.19 10.02 -5.04
C HIS A 191 -1.13 11.13 -4.49
N PRO A 192 -2.42 11.13 -4.85
CA PRO A 192 -3.34 12.22 -4.44
C PRO A 192 -3.54 12.29 -2.93
N ARG A 193 -3.35 11.17 -2.23
CA ARG A 193 -3.33 11.02 -0.77
C ARG A 193 -2.09 10.23 -0.32
N LEU A 194 -2.19 9.46 0.75
CA LEU A 194 -1.28 8.36 1.07
C LEU A 194 -1.99 7.03 0.81
N ALA A 195 -1.29 6.07 0.20
CA ALA A 195 -1.83 4.72 0.04
C ALA A 195 -2.11 4.08 1.41
N LEU A 196 -3.09 3.19 1.52
CA LEU A 196 -3.45 2.56 2.79
C LEU A 196 -2.25 1.86 3.45
N THR A 197 -1.48 1.09 2.67
CA THR A 197 -0.24 0.46 3.16
C THR A 197 0.85 1.47 3.49
N GLY A 198 0.88 2.62 2.81
CA GLY A 198 1.77 3.72 3.17
C GLY A 198 1.41 4.37 4.51
N ALA A 199 0.12 4.51 4.81
CA ALA A 199 -0.35 5.02 6.10
C ALA A 199 0.01 4.05 7.23
N ALA A 200 -0.18 2.74 7.00
CA ALA A 200 0.26 1.73 7.96
C ALA A 200 1.79 1.73 8.17
N ALA A 201 2.57 1.85 7.09
CA ALA A 201 4.03 1.94 7.18
C ALA A 201 4.49 3.22 7.89
N LEU A 202 3.82 4.37 7.68
CA LEU A 202 4.14 5.62 8.36
C LEU A 202 3.89 5.50 9.88
N ALA A 203 2.76 4.91 10.27
CA ALA A 203 2.44 4.68 11.66
C ALA A 203 3.42 3.70 12.33
N ALA A 204 3.80 2.63 11.61
CA ALA A 204 4.81 1.70 12.08
C ALA A 204 6.17 2.39 12.26
N ALA A 205 6.57 3.24 11.32
CA ALA A 205 7.81 4.02 11.41
C ALA A 205 7.84 4.88 12.68
N GLY A 206 6.81 5.70 12.89
CA GLY A 206 6.72 6.56 14.08
C GLY A 206 6.54 5.82 15.42
N ALA A 207 6.30 4.51 15.40
CA ALA A 207 6.26 3.68 16.60
C ALA A 207 7.60 3.00 16.93
N ILE A 208 8.58 3.08 16.02
CA ILE A 208 9.91 2.51 16.21
C ILE A 208 10.87 3.64 16.55
N ASP A 209 11.50 3.53 17.72
CA ASP A 209 12.48 4.50 18.18
C ASP A 209 13.66 4.62 17.21
N GLY A 210 14.08 5.86 17.00
CA GLY A 210 15.24 6.20 16.17
C GLY A 210 14.98 6.22 14.67
N THR A 211 13.78 5.90 14.17
CA THR A 211 13.47 6.17 12.74
C THR A 211 13.42 7.68 12.48
N VAL A 212 13.54 8.09 11.21
CA VAL A 212 13.40 9.52 10.84
C VAL A 212 11.98 10.03 11.07
N VAL A 213 10.98 9.14 11.12
CA VAL A 213 9.57 9.52 11.24
C VAL A 213 9.24 9.78 12.72
N PRO A 214 8.71 10.95 13.09
CA PRO A 214 8.31 11.21 14.46
C PRO A 214 7.08 10.38 14.84
N ALA A 215 6.83 10.28 16.14
CA ALA A 215 5.63 9.61 16.65
C ALA A 215 4.36 10.23 16.06
N VAL A 216 3.54 9.39 15.40
CA VAL A 216 2.34 9.85 14.71
C VAL A 216 1.22 10.07 15.72
N ARG A 217 0.87 11.33 15.95
CA ARG A 217 -0.20 11.76 16.87
C ARG A 217 -1.33 12.41 16.10
N GLY A 218 -2.50 11.79 16.10
CA GLY A 218 -3.70 12.33 15.43
C GLY A 218 -3.69 12.17 13.90
N PRO A 219 -4.56 12.92 13.20
CA PRO A 219 -4.66 12.85 11.74
C PRO A 219 -3.40 13.39 11.05
N VAL A 220 -2.92 12.66 10.06
CA VAL A 220 -1.81 13.08 9.19
C VAL A 220 -2.37 13.77 7.95
N ARG A 221 -1.88 14.98 7.64
CA ARG A 221 -2.29 15.73 6.46
C ARG A 221 -1.67 15.15 5.19
N THR A 222 -2.45 15.12 4.12
CA THR A 222 -2.06 14.71 2.76
C THR A 222 -2.56 15.77 1.76
N PRO A 223 -2.11 15.77 0.50
CA PRO A 223 -2.48 16.83 -0.45
C PRO A 223 -3.99 17.06 -0.63
N THR A 224 -4.81 16.01 -0.49
CA THR A 224 -6.27 16.08 -0.73
C THR A 224 -7.11 15.59 0.47
N GLY A 225 -6.59 15.72 1.70
CA GLY A 225 -7.30 15.38 2.94
C GLY A 225 -6.40 14.81 4.02
N THR A 226 -6.95 14.00 4.92
CA THR A 226 -6.20 13.41 6.04
C THR A 226 -6.24 11.88 6.02
N VAL A 227 -5.26 11.28 6.69
CA VAL A 227 -5.29 9.86 7.06
C VAL A 227 -5.13 9.72 8.57
N THR A 228 -5.97 8.91 9.18
CA THR A 228 -5.89 8.61 10.62
C THR A 228 -5.35 7.21 10.81
N VAL A 229 -4.35 7.11 11.67
CA VAL A 229 -3.65 5.85 12.00
C VAL A 229 -3.44 5.77 13.50
N SER A 230 -3.28 4.55 14.01
CA SER A 230 -2.87 4.31 15.39
C SER A 230 -2.00 3.07 15.48
N THR A 231 -1.13 3.02 16.47
CA THR A 231 -0.30 1.85 16.76
C THR A 231 -0.69 1.25 18.11
N ALA A 232 -0.53 -0.05 18.22
CA ALA A 232 -0.63 -0.81 19.46
C ALA A 232 0.49 -1.88 19.46
N PRO A 233 0.81 -2.52 20.60
CA PRO A 233 1.92 -3.45 20.69
C PRO A 233 1.87 -4.60 19.68
N ASP A 234 0.67 -5.01 19.25
CA ASP A 234 0.44 -6.16 18.39
C ASP A 234 -0.07 -5.81 16.98
N ARG A 235 -0.25 -4.52 16.66
CA ARG A 235 -0.86 -4.10 15.38
C ARG A 235 -0.67 -2.63 15.04
N VAL A 236 -0.85 -2.32 13.76
CA VAL A 236 -1.10 -0.97 13.27
C VAL A 236 -2.49 -0.89 12.66
N ARG A 237 -3.20 0.21 12.91
CA ARG A 237 -4.54 0.46 12.40
C ARG A 237 -4.57 1.64 11.45
N VAL A 238 -5.37 1.51 10.40
CA VAL A 238 -5.73 2.62 9.50
C VAL A 238 -7.25 2.77 9.53
N HIS A 239 -7.71 3.97 9.86
CA HIS A 239 -9.12 4.22 10.22
C HIS A 239 -9.92 4.88 9.10
N HIS A 240 -11.25 4.85 9.26
CA HIS A 240 -12.24 5.61 8.47
C HIS A 240 -12.17 5.35 6.97
N LYS A 241 -11.87 4.12 6.56
CA LYS A 241 -11.83 3.75 5.14
C LYS A 241 -13.20 3.43 4.61
N ARG A 242 -13.45 3.82 3.37
CA ARG A 242 -14.72 3.61 2.68
C ARG A 242 -14.44 2.82 1.41
N ALA A 243 -15.33 1.90 1.11
CA ALA A 243 -15.40 1.17 -0.13
C ALA A 243 -16.85 0.73 -0.32
N GLU A 244 -17.29 0.67 -1.56
CA GLU A 244 -18.61 0.22 -1.96
C GLU A 244 -18.47 -0.59 -3.25
N VAL A 245 -19.37 -1.55 -3.49
CA VAL A 245 -19.44 -2.25 -4.78
C VAL A 245 -20.24 -1.37 -5.73
N LEU A 246 -19.62 -0.88 -6.80
CA LEU A 246 -20.31 -0.10 -7.82
C LEU A 246 -21.09 -0.98 -8.80
N GLU A 247 -20.46 -2.06 -9.27
CA GLU A 247 -21.05 -2.99 -10.22
C GLU A 247 -20.49 -4.40 -10.00
N THR A 248 -21.28 -5.42 -10.33
CA THR A 248 -20.85 -6.83 -10.34
C THR A 248 -20.98 -7.40 -11.75
N LEU A 249 -19.84 -7.74 -12.35
CA LEU A 249 -19.81 -8.37 -13.66
C LEU A 249 -19.75 -9.90 -13.51
N ARG A 250 -20.62 -10.61 -14.23
CA ARG A 250 -20.53 -12.06 -14.39
C ARG A 250 -19.72 -12.37 -15.64
N LEU A 251 -18.46 -12.73 -15.45
CA LEU A 251 -17.61 -13.20 -16.54
C LEU A 251 -17.73 -14.73 -16.65
N PRO A 252 -17.57 -15.34 -17.84
CA PRO A 252 -17.72 -16.78 -18.04
C PRO A 252 -16.63 -17.65 -17.37
N TRP A 253 -15.90 -17.09 -16.40
CA TRP A 253 -14.73 -17.66 -15.75
C TRP A 253 -14.73 -17.32 -14.25
N ARG A 254 -13.87 -18.00 -13.48
CA ARG A 254 -13.77 -17.93 -11.99
C ARG A 254 -13.42 -16.55 -11.37
N ILE A 255 -13.27 -15.48 -12.15
CA ILE A 255 -12.80 -14.17 -11.66
C ILE A 255 -13.96 -13.17 -11.64
N HIS A 256 -14.34 -12.72 -10.44
CA HIS A 256 -15.27 -11.62 -10.22
C HIS A 256 -14.46 -10.31 -10.08
N ALA A 257 -14.67 -9.35 -10.98
CA ALA A 257 -14.05 -8.03 -10.89
C ALA A 257 -15.00 -7.07 -10.15
N THR A 258 -14.48 -6.36 -9.15
CA THR A 258 -15.16 -5.23 -8.51
C THR A 258 -14.30 -3.98 -8.69
N ALA A 259 -14.87 -2.95 -9.30
CA ALA A 259 -14.24 -1.65 -9.55
C ALA A 259 -14.43 -0.71 -8.36
#